data_AF-A0A0D0A4K2-F1
#
_entry.id   AF-A0A0D0A4K2-F1
#
_cell.length_a   1.000
_cell.length_b   1.000
_cell.length_c   1.000
_cell.angle_alpha   90.00
_cell.angle_beta   90.00
_cell.angle_gamma   90.00
#
_symmetry.space_group_name_H-M   'P 1'
#
loop_
_entity.id
_entity.type
_entity.pdbx_description
1 polymer ?
#
loop_
_entity_poly.entity_id
_entity_poly.type
_entity_poly.pdbx_seq_one_letter_code
_entity_poly.pdbx_strand_id
1 'polypeptide(L)'
;MLLIKELAAVCPNTDTLARRLVEVYLRVQLGTKALDAGCYNEATDHFTAAVNSGVFSSKIIHQTYDDFAVLFGWDLPSLLLTTHQKRCQAFLSAGKPDEALEAHKYMMDAIDETAKASCLDWSNEFKQQCSALTEQDDRILGRFLDKIKVAMI
;
A
#
# COMPACT_ATOMS: atom_id res chain seq x y z
N MET A 1 24.77 -9.49 8.42
CA MET A 1 24.23 -9.29 7.04
C MET A 1 25.17 -9.88 5.99
N LEU A 2 25.53 -11.17 6.13
CA LEU A 2 26.51 -11.89 5.28
C LEU A 2 25.83 -12.97 4.41
N LEU A 3 24.84 -13.66 4.97
CA LEU A 3 24.06 -14.73 4.32
C LEU A 3 23.47 -14.36 2.94
N ILE A 4 22.99 -13.12 2.76
CA ILE A 4 22.36 -12.70 1.50
C ILE A 4 23.40 -12.55 0.38
N LYS A 5 24.63 -12.13 0.71
CA LYS A 5 25.71 -11.94 -0.28
C LYS A 5 26.32 -13.28 -0.72
N GLU A 6 26.43 -14.23 0.20
CA GLU A 6 26.93 -15.59 -0.11
C GLU A 6 25.92 -16.40 -0.94
N LEU A 7 24.62 -16.31 -0.64
CA LEU A 7 23.59 -16.97 -1.46
C LEU A 7 23.59 -16.46 -2.91
N ALA A 8 23.79 -15.15 -3.11
CA ALA A 8 23.83 -14.55 -4.45
C ALA A 8 25.05 -14.98 -5.28
N ALA A 9 26.15 -15.38 -4.65
CA ALA A 9 27.37 -15.81 -5.35
C ALA A 9 27.28 -17.26 -5.86
N VAL A 10 26.46 -18.11 -5.23
CA VAL A 10 26.36 -19.56 -5.55
C VAL A 10 25.37 -19.84 -6.68
N CYS A 11 24.39 -18.97 -6.91
CA CYS A 11 23.43 -19.08 -8.01
C CYS A 11 23.47 -17.81 -8.90
N PRO A 12 24.34 -17.75 -9.93
CA PRO A 12 24.51 -16.54 -10.75
C PRO A 12 23.32 -16.25 -11.69
N ASN A 13 22.24 -17.04 -11.60
CA ASN A 13 21.07 -16.92 -12.45
C ASN A 13 19.80 -17.14 -11.60
N THR A 14 19.60 -16.31 -10.59
CA THR A 14 18.32 -16.26 -9.86
C THR A 14 17.38 -15.35 -10.63
N ASP A 15 16.28 -15.91 -11.14
CA ASP A 15 15.21 -15.17 -11.81
C ASP A 15 14.94 -13.84 -11.08
N THR A 16 15.26 -12.74 -11.77
CA THR A 16 15.17 -11.39 -11.20
C THR A 16 13.73 -11.07 -10.79
N LEU A 17 12.73 -11.69 -11.44
CA LEU A 17 11.33 -11.55 -11.08
C LEU A 17 11.00 -12.28 -9.78
N ALA A 18 11.42 -13.54 -9.64
CA ALA A 18 11.26 -14.31 -8.41
C ALA A 18 11.85 -13.58 -7.19
N ARG A 19 13.07 -13.04 -7.33
CA ARG A 19 13.71 -12.23 -6.27
C ARG A 19 12.89 -10.99 -5.93
N ARG A 20 12.43 -10.25 -6.94
CA ARG A 20 11.63 -9.03 -6.73
C ARG A 20 10.27 -9.36 -6.11
N LEU A 21 9.66 -10.49 -6.47
CA LEU A 21 8.38 -10.93 -5.90
C LEU A 21 8.52 -11.25 -4.41
N VAL A 22 9.58 -11.96 -4.02
CA VAL A 22 9.89 -12.21 -2.60
C VAL A 22 10.16 -10.89 -1.86
N GLU A 23 10.88 -9.96 -2.48
CA GLU A 23 11.12 -8.64 -1.89
C GLU A 23 9.82 -7.85 -1.69
N VAL A 24 8.90 -7.89 -2.66
CA VAL A 24 7.55 -7.31 -2.55
C VAL A 24 6.78 -7.93 -1.40
N TYR A 25 6.73 -9.27 -1.32
CA TYR A 25 6.05 -9.96 -0.24
C TYR A 25 6.60 -9.53 1.13
N LEU A 26 7.94 -9.48 1.29
CA LEU A 26 8.57 -9.02 2.53
C LEU A 26 8.20 -7.58 2.88
N ARG A 27 8.17 -6.67 1.90
CA ARG A 27 7.73 -5.28 2.10
C ARG A 27 6.27 -5.22 2.57
N VAL A 28 5.38 -6.04 2.01
CA VAL A 28 3.97 -6.12 2.44
C VAL A 28 3.85 -6.62 3.88
N GLN A 29 4.66 -7.61 4.27
CA GLN A 29 4.69 -8.13 5.64
C GLN A 29 5.21 -7.09 6.63
N LEU A 30 6.28 -6.37 6.29
CA LEU A 30 6.81 -5.28 7.13
C LEU A 30 5.81 -4.13 7.25
N GLY A 31 5.22 -3.70 6.13
CA GLY A 31 4.19 -2.66 6.14
C GLY A 31 2.96 -3.05 6.97
N THR A 32 2.54 -4.32 6.93
CA THR A 32 1.45 -4.83 7.76
C THR A 32 1.79 -4.74 9.25
N LYS A 33 2.98 -5.21 9.65
CA LYS A 33 3.42 -5.11 11.05
C LYS A 33 3.51 -3.66 11.52
N ALA A 34 4.04 -2.76 10.69
CA ALA A 34 4.12 -1.34 10.99
C ALA A 34 2.72 -0.72 11.12
N LEU A 35 1.78 -1.09 10.25
CA LEU A 35 0.38 -0.63 10.30
C LEU A 35 -0.29 -1.06 11.61
N ASP A 36 -0.16 -2.34 11.98
CA ASP A 36 -0.74 -2.89 13.21
C ASP A 36 -0.12 -2.27 14.48
N ALA A 37 1.16 -1.86 14.40
CA ALA A 37 1.86 -1.17 15.48
C ALA A 37 1.56 0.34 15.56
N GLY A 38 0.76 0.90 14.65
CA GLY A 38 0.48 2.33 14.57
C GLY A 38 1.60 3.18 13.95
N CYS A 39 2.63 2.56 13.38
CA CYS A 39 3.75 3.22 12.72
C CYS A 39 3.38 3.59 11.27
N TYR A 40 2.39 4.46 11.10
CA TYR A 40 1.73 4.68 9.81
C TYR A 40 2.65 5.18 8.69
N ASN A 41 3.61 6.07 8.98
CA ASN A 41 4.57 6.53 7.96
C ASN A 41 5.49 5.40 7.48
N GLU A 42 5.97 4.56 8.40
CA GLU A 42 6.79 3.39 8.04
C GLU A 42 5.98 2.37 7.23
N ALA A 43 4.70 2.17 7.60
CA ALA A 43 3.78 1.36 6.81
C ALA A 43 3.61 1.92 5.38
N THR A 44 3.41 3.24 5.23
CA THR A 44 3.30 3.88 3.91
C THR A 44 4.56 3.68 3.07
N ASP A 45 5.75 3.79 3.68
CA ASP A 45 7.02 3.62 2.97
C ASP A 45 7.15 2.18 2.45
N HIS A 46 6.87 1.19 3.29
CA HIS A 46 6.93 -0.22 2.90
C HIS A 46 5.94 -0.56 1.79
N PHE A 47 4.68 -0.15 1.91
CA PHE A 47 3.68 -0.44 0.87
C PHE A 47 3.94 0.32 -0.43
N THR A 48 4.40 1.56 -0.36
CA THR A 48 4.78 2.35 -1.54
C THR A 48 5.96 1.70 -2.26
N ALA A 49 6.96 1.26 -1.51
CA ALA A 49 8.09 0.53 -2.04
C ALA A 49 7.65 -0.81 -2.68
N ALA A 50 6.67 -1.52 -2.11
CA ALA A 50 6.13 -2.74 -2.70
C ALA A 50 5.45 -2.48 -4.05
N VAL A 51 4.58 -1.47 -4.12
CA VAL A 51 3.87 -1.09 -5.37
C VAL A 51 4.85 -0.62 -6.44
N ASN A 52 5.84 0.20 -6.09
CA ASN A 52 6.80 0.76 -7.03
C ASN A 52 7.87 -0.24 -7.52
N SER A 53 7.83 -1.49 -7.06
CA SER A 53 8.73 -2.55 -7.51
C SER A 53 8.56 -2.94 -8.99
N GLY A 54 7.41 -2.58 -9.59
CA GLY A 54 7.05 -2.93 -10.96
C GLY A 54 6.70 -4.41 -11.18
N VAL A 55 6.75 -5.25 -10.13
CA VAL A 55 6.41 -6.69 -10.21
C VAL A 55 4.97 -6.88 -10.65
N PHE A 56 4.08 -6.03 -10.14
CA PHE A 56 2.65 -6.08 -10.39
C PHE A 56 2.22 -5.54 -11.77
N SER A 57 3.14 -4.97 -12.54
CA SER A 57 2.84 -4.30 -13.82
C SER A 57 3.01 -5.20 -15.06
N SER A 58 3.53 -6.43 -14.91
CA SER A 58 3.97 -7.20 -16.07
C SER A 58 2.93 -8.23 -16.54
N LYS A 59 2.79 -8.43 -17.84
CA LYS A 59 2.12 -9.62 -18.43
C LYS A 59 2.90 -10.93 -18.22
N ILE A 60 4.04 -10.89 -17.53
CA ILE A 60 5.00 -11.99 -17.35
C ILE A 60 4.55 -12.93 -16.22
N ILE A 61 3.45 -12.60 -15.56
CA ILE A 61 3.03 -13.20 -14.30
C ILE A 61 2.62 -14.67 -14.48
N HIS A 62 1.98 -15.05 -15.58
CA HIS A 62 1.33 -16.38 -15.60
C HIS A 62 2.28 -17.56 -15.35
N GLN A 63 3.53 -17.53 -15.81
CA GLN A 63 4.43 -18.67 -15.64
C GLN A 63 5.11 -18.72 -14.25
N THR A 64 5.62 -17.58 -13.76
CA THR A 64 6.25 -17.52 -12.42
C THR A 64 5.20 -17.62 -11.31
N TYR A 65 3.93 -17.28 -11.59
CA TYR A 65 2.88 -17.22 -10.57
C TYR A 65 2.43 -18.60 -10.12
N ASP A 66 2.37 -19.55 -11.04
CA ASP A 66 1.97 -20.92 -10.74
C ASP A 66 2.96 -21.58 -9.78
N ASP A 67 4.27 -21.37 -9.97
CA ASP A 67 5.30 -21.91 -9.08
C ASP A 67 5.18 -21.34 -7.66
N PHE A 68 4.99 -20.03 -7.51
CA PHE A 68 4.84 -19.42 -6.19
C PHE A 68 3.50 -19.77 -5.52
N ALA A 69 2.43 -19.90 -6.29
CA ALA A 69 1.14 -20.36 -5.80
C ALA A 69 1.23 -21.80 -5.29
N VAL A 70 1.88 -22.70 -6.03
CA VAL A 70 2.05 -24.11 -5.65
C VAL A 70 3.01 -24.26 -4.46
N LEU A 71 4.16 -23.58 -4.49
CA LEU A 71 5.21 -23.76 -3.48
C LEU A 71 4.91 -23.06 -2.15
N PHE A 72 4.26 -21.89 -2.20
CA PHE A 72 4.05 -21.05 -1.02
C PHE A 72 2.59 -20.74 -0.72
N GLY A 73 1.65 -21.20 -1.56
CA GLY A 73 0.23 -20.90 -1.38
C GLY A 73 -0.12 -19.43 -1.62
N TRP A 74 0.70 -18.70 -2.38
CA TRP A 74 0.52 -17.26 -2.57
C TRP A 74 -0.57 -16.96 -3.60
N ASP A 75 -1.61 -16.26 -3.14
CA ASP A 75 -2.58 -15.59 -4.01
C ASP A 75 -2.05 -14.19 -4.35
N LEU A 76 -1.34 -14.10 -5.48
CA LEU A 76 -0.69 -12.87 -5.92
C LEU A 76 -1.68 -11.77 -6.36
N PRO A 77 -2.78 -12.07 -7.09
CA PRO A 77 -3.86 -11.10 -7.30
C PRO A 77 -4.39 -10.51 -5.99
N SER A 78 -4.70 -11.35 -5.00
CA SER A 78 -5.18 -10.85 -3.70
C SER A 78 -4.11 -10.09 -2.94
N LEU A 79 -2.84 -10.51 -3.02
CA LEU A 79 -1.69 -9.80 -2.44
C LEU A 79 -1.57 -8.40 -3.03
N LEU A 80 -1.70 -8.25 -4.35
CA LEU A 80 -1.67 -6.96 -5.03
C LEU A 80 -2.77 -6.04 -4.52
N LEU A 81 -4.03 -6.50 -4.59
CA LEU A 81 -5.18 -5.71 -4.17
C LEU A 81 -5.05 -5.28 -2.70
N THR A 82 -4.73 -6.23 -1.83
CA THR A 82 -4.55 -5.98 -0.39
C THR A 82 -3.42 -4.98 -0.14
N THR A 83 -2.31 -5.07 -0.88
CA THR A 83 -1.18 -4.14 -0.75
C THR A 83 -1.61 -2.71 -1.08
N HIS A 84 -2.37 -2.52 -2.16
CA HIS A 84 -2.89 -1.20 -2.51
C HIS A 84 -3.87 -0.66 -1.47
N GLN A 85 -4.82 -1.48 -1.02
CA GLN A 85 -5.79 -1.09 0.01
C GLN A 85 -5.10 -0.69 1.31
N LYS A 86 -4.13 -1.48 1.77
CA LYS A 86 -3.32 -1.18 2.96
C LYS A 86 -2.47 0.07 2.79
N ARG A 87 -1.94 0.35 1.60
CA ARG A 87 -1.24 1.61 1.31
C ARG A 87 -2.18 2.81 1.50
N CYS A 88 -3.38 2.75 0.93
CA CYS A 88 -4.38 3.81 1.07
C CYS A 88 -4.75 4.02 2.54
N GLN A 89 -5.00 2.93 3.27
CA GLN A 89 -5.31 2.98 4.69
C GLN A 89 -4.17 3.56 5.52
N ALA A 90 -2.91 3.20 5.21
CA ALA A 90 -1.76 3.71 5.93
C ALA A 90 -1.60 5.23 5.76
N PHE A 91 -1.83 5.77 4.56
CA PHE A 91 -1.85 7.22 4.35
C PHE A 91 -2.98 7.90 5.14
N LEU A 92 -4.18 7.36 5.06
CA LEU A 92 -5.32 7.90 5.80
C LEU A 92 -5.07 7.90 7.31
N SER A 93 -4.57 6.79 7.87
CA SER A 93 -4.22 6.67 9.28
C SER A 93 -3.05 7.56 9.69
N ALA A 94 -2.16 7.92 8.76
CA ALA A 94 -1.11 8.93 8.99
C ALA A 94 -1.62 10.38 8.99
N GLY A 95 -2.93 10.60 8.83
CA GLY A 95 -3.52 11.93 8.73
C GLY A 95 -3.27 12.61 7.38
N LYS A 96 -3.10 11.82 6.31
CA LYS A 96 -2.73 12.28 4.96
C LYS A 96 -3.82 11.93 3.94
N PRO A 97 -5.01 12.56 4.01
CA PRO A 97 -6.15 12.19 3.17
C PRO A 97 -5.92 12.45 1.68
N ASP A 98 -5.16 13.49 1.32
CA ASP A 98 -4.85 13.81 -0.08
C ASP A 98 -3.98 12.71 -0.72
N GLU A 99 -2.91 12.30 -0.05
CA GLU A 99 -2.06 11.19 -0.48
C GLU A 99 -2.82 9.85 -0.49
N ALA A 100 -3.77 9.66 0.44
CA ALA A 100 -4.61 8.47 0.47
C ALA A 100 -5.53 8.41 -0.77
N LEU A 101 -6.12 9.54 -1.16
CA LEU A 101 -6.95 9.65 -2.37
C LEU A 101 -6.14 9.49 -3.65
N GLU A 102 -4.93 10.06 -3.71
CA GLU A 102 -4.02 9.84 -4.85
C GLU A 102 -3.61 8.37 -4.96
N ALA A 103 -3.27 7.73 -3.83
CA ALA A 103 -2.94 6.31 -3.77
C ALA A 103 -4.10 5.42 -4.21
N HIS A 104 -5.35 5.80 -3.88
CA HIS A 104 -6.57 5.13 -4.30
C HIS A 104 -6.80 5.26 -5.80
N LYS A 105 -6.67 6.47 -6.35
CA LYS A 105 -6.77 6.70 -7.79
C LYS A 105 -5.76 5.84 -8.55
N TYR A 106 -4.50 5.83 -8.11
CA TYR A 106 -3.46 4.99 -8.69
C TYR A 106 -3.84 3.51 -8.65
N MET A 107 -4.40 3.02 -7.53
CA MET A 107 -4.86 1.65 -7.43
C MET A 107 -5.94 1.35 -8.48
N MET A 108 -6.96 2.20 -8.59
CA MET A 108 -8.05 2.01 -9.55
C MET A 108 -7.55 2.04 -10.99
N ASP A 109 -6.50 2.81 -11.30
CA ASP A 109 -5.90 2.82 -12.62
C ASP A 109 -5.05 1.56 -12.89
N ALA A 110 -4.49 0.95 -11.84
CA ALA A 110 -3.57 -0.19 -11.95
C ALA A 110 -4.24 -1.58 -11.96
N ILE A 111 -5.42 -1.73 -11.33
CA ILE A 111 -6.11 -3.03 -11.21
C ILE A 111 -7.12 -3.24 -12.35
N ASP A 112 -7.42 -4.51 -12.67
CA ASP A 112 -8.40 -4.87 -13.69
C ASP A 112 -9.86 -4.67 -13.25
N GLU A 113 -10.80 -4.78 -14.18
CA GLU A 113 -12.23 -4.57 -13.92
C GLU A 113 -12.82 -5.58 -12.92
N THR A 114 -12.29 -6.81 -12.87
CA THR A 114 -12.74 -7.81 -11.90
C THR A 114 -12.32 -7.42 -10.49
N ALA A 115 -11.07 -6.98 -10.31
CA ALA A 115 -10.56 -6.47 -9.06
C ALA A 115 -11.30 -5.18 -8.64
N LYS A 116 -11.57 -4.25 -9.57
CA LYS A 116 -12.39 -3.04 -9.30
C LYS A 116 -13.78 -3.40 -8.78
N ALA A 117 -14.45 -4.35 -9.43
CA ALA A 117 -15.77 -4.80 -8.99
C ALA A 117 -15.70 -5.41 -7.59
N SER A 118 -14.67 -6.21 -7.30
CA SER A 118 -14.49 -6.83 -5.98
C SER A 118 -14.22 -5.84 -4.85
N CYS A 119 -13.64 -4.67 -5.15
CA CYS A 119 -13.29 -3.67 -4.14
C CYS A 119 -14.24 -2.46 -4.11
N LEU A 120 -15.39 -2.50 -4.80
CA LEU A 120 -16.30 -1.37 -4.93
C LEU A 120 -16.82 -0.86 -3.58
N ASP A 121 -17.32 -1.77 -2.74
CA ASP A 121 -17.86 -1.44 -1.42
C ASP A 121 -16.79 -0.82 -0.52
N TRP A 122 -15.60 -1.45 -0.49
CA TRP A 122 -14.44 -0.92 0.23
C TRP A 122 -14.04 0.47 -0.27
N SER A 123 -14.03 0.68 -1.60
CA SER A 123 -13.66 1.96 -2.21
C SER A 123 -14.64 3.07 -1.83
N ASN A 124 -15.92 2.77 -1.75
CA ASN A 124 -16.94 3.74 -1.36
C ASN A 124 -16.78 4.15 0.11
N GLU A 125 -16.61 3.17 0.99
CA GLU A 125 -16.36 3.38 2.42
C GLU A 125 -15.08 4.20 2.63
N PHE A 126 -13.98 3.82 1.98
CA PHE A 126 -12.71 4.53 2.05
C PHE A 126 -12.82 6.02 1.65
N LYS A 127 -13.55 6.32 0.58
CA LYS A 127 -13.78 7.71 0.14
C LYS A 127 -14.57 8.51 1.17
N GLN A 128 -15.58 7.89 1.80
CA GLN A 128 -16.34 8.54 2.87
C GLN A 128 -15.45 8.88 4.08
N GLN A 129 -14.54 7.97 4.46
CA GLN A 129 -13.59 8.21 5.53
C GLN A 129 -12.62 9.35 5.22
N CYS A 130 -12.13 9.44 3.97
CA CYS A 130 -11.29 10.56 3.54
C CYS A 130 -12.04 11.90 3.67
N SER A 131 -13.28 11.99 3.17
CA SER A 131 -14.09 13.20 3.27
C SER A 131 -14.37 13.60 4.72
N ALA A 132 -14.67 12.63 5.59
CA ALA A 132 -14.93 12.89 7.00
C ALA A 132 -13.70 13.48 7.72
N LEU A 133 -12.50 13.00 7.40
CA LEU A 133 -11.26 13.52 7.98
C LEU A 133 -10.97 14.95 7.51
N THR A 134 -11.18 15.26 6.23
CA THR A 134 -10.99 16.62 5.70
C THR A 134 -11.94 17.62 6.34
N GLU A 135 -13.22 17.26 6.55
CA GLU A 135 -14.18 18.13 7.23
C GLU A 135 -13.83 18.36 8.71
N GLN A 136 -13.22 17.37 9.36
CA GLN A 136 -12.80 17.48 10.75
C GLN A 136 -11.65 18.50 10.90
N ASP A 137 -10.67 18.46 10.00
CA ASP A 137 -9.53 19.38 10.02
C ASP A 137 -9.98 20.82 9.79
N ASP A 138 -10.88 21.07 8.84
CA ASP A 138 -11.46 22.40 8.58
C ASP A 138 -12.18 22.96 9.80
N ARG A 139 -12.96 22.12 10.51
CA ARG A 139 -13.65 22.52 11.74
C ARG A 139 -12.68 22.87 12.86
N ILE A 140 -11.57 22.16 12.99
CA ILE A 140 -10.54 22.44 14.00
C ILE A 140 -9.84 23.76 13.68
N LEU A 141 -9.44 23.98 12.43
CA LEU A 141 -8.81 25.23 11.99
C LEU A 141 -9.73 26.43 12.19
N GLY A 142 -11.01 26.32 11.82
CA GLY A 142 -12.00 27.38 12.05
C GLY A 142 -12.12 27.76 13.53
N ARG A 143 -12.24 26.77 14.43
CA ARG A 143 -12.29 27.01 15.88
C ARG A 143 -11.02 27.66 16.43
N PHE A 144 -9.86 27.31 15.89
CA PHE A 144 -8.59 27.89 16.32
C PHE A 144 -8.49 29.37 15.92
N LEU A 145 -8.88 29.70 14.67
CA LEU A 145 -8.90 31.07 14.17
C LEU A 145 -9.89 31.96 14.94
N ASP A 146 -11.06 31.44 15.30
CA ASP A 146 -12.04 32.18 16.10
C ASP A 146 -11.53 32.51 17.50
N LYS A 147 -10.81 31.57 18.15
CA LYS A 147 -10.16 31.83 19.44
C LYS A 147 -9.10 32.91 19.35
N ILE A 148 -8.30 32.94 18.28
CA ILE A 148 -7.29 34.00 18.07
C ILE A 148 -7.97 35.36 17.92
N LYS A 149 -9.05 35.44 17.12
CA LYS A 149 -9.80 36.69 16.95
C LYS A 149 -10.35 37.23 18.27
N VAL A 150 -10.91 36.36 19.11
CA VAL A 150 -11.43 36.75 20.44
C VAL A 150 -10.31 37.22 21.37
N ALA A 151 -9.12 36.64 21.30
CA ALA A 151 -7.98 37.02 22.15
C ALA A 151 -7.29 38.33 21.73
N MET A 152 -7.60 38.86 20.54
CA MET A 152 -7.02 40.09 19.99
C MET A 152 -7.90 41.34 20.19
N ILE A 153 -9.05 41.20 20.86
CA ILE A 153 -9.98 42.29 21.21
C ILE A 153 -9.93 42.49 22.73
#